data_AF-A0A7W0SFJ0-F1
#
_entry.id   AF-A0A7W0SFJ0-F1
#
_cell.length_a   1.000
_cell.length_b   1.000
_cell.length_c   1.000
_cell.angle_alpha   90.00
_cell.angle_beta   90.00
_cell.angle_gamma   90.00
#
_symmetry.space_group_name_H-M   'P 1'
#
loop_
_entity.id
_entity.type
_entity.pdbx_description
1 polymer ?
#
loop_
_entity_poly.entity_id
_entity_poly.type
_entity_poly.pdbx_seq_one_letter_code
_entity_poly.pdbx_strand_id
1 'polypeptide(L)'
;QEDAEHWATRTEELVAGQRWDLLEVARARGIAALAAHDSARATAELLGVWKHTETEGIEEPGVFPVAPDLVEAALGIGDIACARDVTARLTELAHRQEHPWGLASVRRCDGLLELATDGDGEQARLDLLAAADRYGSLGLQFDEARTLLGLGRHMRRGRKWAVARAALERAAATFDELGCDGWAGQARDELSSVGGRRPRDAATLTPTERRVVELASRGSSNKEIAQTLFVTVHTVEVHLSHAYAKLGVRSRAQLSGRLAASG
;
A
#
# COMPACT_ATOMS: atom_id res chain seq x y z
N GLN A 1 29.82 42.35 -23.53
CA GLN A 1 29.55 41.41 -24.65
C GLN A 1 30.56 40.28 -24.62
N GLU A 2 31.86 40.59 -24.61
CA GLU A 2 32.94 39.60 -24.34
C GLU A 2 32.76 38.85 -23.01
N ASP A 3 32.37 39.53 -21.92
CA ASP A 3 32.09 38.85 -20.65
C ASP A 3 30.89 37.89 -20.74
N ALA A 4 29.86 38.24 -21.50
CA ALA A 4 28.68 37.41 -21.66
C ALA A 4 28.98 36.16 -22.52
N GLU A 5 29.81 36.31 -23.56
CA GLU A 5 30.30 35.20 -24.39
C GLU A 5 31.28 34.30 -23.62
N HIS A 6 32.13 34.88 -22.75
CA HIS A 6 32.99 34.13 -21.84
C HIS A 6 32.17 33.26 -20.88
N TRP A 7 31.15 33.83 -20.24
CA TRP A 7 30.28 33.07 -19.34
C TRP A 7 29.41 32.06 -20.08
N ALA A 8 28.91 32.36 -21.29
CA ALA A 8 28.15 31.41 -22.11
C ALA A 8 29.00 30.19 -22.52
N THR A 9 30.24 30.41 -22.98
CA THR A 9 31.18 29.34 -23.35
C THR A 9 31.53 28.49 -22.14
N ARG A 10 31.77 29.14 -20.98
CA ARG A 10 32.01 28.45 -19.71
C ARG A 10 30.80 27.66 -19.24
N THR A 11 29.57 28.15 -19.47
CA THR A 11 28.34 27.43 -19.19
C THR A 11 28.18 26.21 -20.11
N GLU A 12 28.50 26.31 -21.41
CA GLU A 12 28.49 25.15 -22.32
C GLU A 12 29.51 24.07 -21.90
N GLU A 13 30.69 24.47 -21.43
CA GLU A 13 31.70 23.55 -20.87
C GLU A 13 31.26 22.92 -19.53
N LEU A 14 30.49 23.65 -18.72
CA LEU A 14 29.89 23.14 -17.47
C LEU A 14 28.66 22.25 -17.71
N VAL A 15 27.95 22.43 -18.84
CA VAL A 15 26.81 21.60 -19.26
C VAL A 15 27.26 20.23 -19.81
N ALA A 16 28.57 19.94 -19.80
CA ALA A 16 29.12 18.61 -20.04
C ALA A 16 28.89 17.63 -18.85
N GLY A 17 27.64 17.55 -18.39
CA GLY A 17 27.09 16.51 -17.52
C GLY A 17 25.89 15.88 -18.22
N GLN A 18 25.35 14.75 -17.73
CA GLN A 18 24.18 14.11 -18.34
C GLN A 18 23.09 15.14 -18.69
N ARG A 19 22.74 15.24 -19.97
CA ARG A 19 21.65 16.11 -20.43
C ARG A 19 20.41 15.80 -19.60
N TRP A 20 19.66 16.83 -19.16
CA TRP A 20 18.41 16.70 -18.40
C TRP A 20 17.49 15.58 -18.93
N ASP A 21 17.39 15.48 -20.26
CA ASP A 21 16.68 14.43 -20.98
C ASP A 21 17.06 12.99 -20.53
N LEU A 22 18.34 12.73 -20.25
CA LEU A 22 18.84 11.43 -19.81
C LEU A 22 18.43 11.12 -18.38
N LEU A 23 18.40 12.13 -17.50
CA LEU A 23 17.97 11.96 -16.11
C LEU A 23 16.47 11.66 -16.05
N GLU A 24 15.66 12.33 -16.88
CA GLU A 24 14.24 12.01 -17.01
C GLU A 24 14.00 10.62 -17.61
N VAL A 25 14.82 10.21 -18.60
CA VAL A 25 14.76 8.84 -19.13
C VAL A 25 15.11 7.81 -18.04
N ALA A 26 16.15 8.05 -17.25
CA ALA A 26 16.53 7.16 -16.15
C ALA A 26 15.43 7.10 -15.08
N ARG A 27 14.86 8.25 -14.70
CA ARG A 27 13.70 8.33 -13.81
C ARG A 27 12.53 7.52 -14.35
N ALA A 28 12.13 7.73 -15.60
CA ALA A 28 11.03 6.99 -16.23
C ALA A 28 11.29 5.47 -16.27
N ARG A 29 12.53 5.04 -16.54
CA ARG A 29 12.93 3.63 -16.47
C ARG A 29 12.85 3.07 -15.06
N GLY A 30 13.23 3.86 -14.05
CA GLY A 30 13.09 3.49 -12.65
C GLY A 30 11.63 3.27 -12.25
N ILE A 31 10.74 4.18 -12.63
CA ILE A 31 9.28 4.03 -12.39
C ILE A 31 8.72 2.81 -13.13
N ALA A 32 9.12 2.59 -14.39
CA ALA A 32 8.72 1.41 -15.15
C ALA A 32 9.23 0.10 -14.51
N ALA A 33 10.45 0.10 -13.96
CA ALA A 33 10.99 -1.05 -13.25
C ALA A 33 10.22 -1.33 -11.94
N LEU A 34 9.82 -0.31 -11.18
CA LEU A 34 8.92 -0.46 -10.02
C LEU A 34 7.58 -1.07 -10.42
N ALA A 35 7.00 -0.61 -11.54
CA ALA A 35 5.79 -1.19 -12.08
C ALA A 35 6.00 -2.67 -12.48
N ALA A 36 7.18 -3.04 -12.98
CA ALA A 36 7.51 -4.42 -13.30
C ALA A 36 7.92 -5.27 -12.07
N HIS A 37 7.83 -4.73 -10.85
CA HIS A 37 8.34 -5.36 -9.62
C HIS A 37 9.85 -5.68 -9.64
N ASP A 38 10.62 -5.00 -10.49
CA ASP A 38 12.08 -5.11 -10.58
C ASP A 38 12.74 -4.02 -9.71
N SER A 39 12.71 -4.25 -8.40
CA SER A 39 13.26 -3.31 -7.41
C SER A 39 14.77 -3.09 -7.57
N ALA A 40 15.51 -4.07 -8.09
CA ALA A 40 16.95 -3.96 -8.30
C ALA A 40 17.26 -2.97 -9.43
N ARG A 41 16.59 -3.12 -10.58
CA ARG A 41 16.73 -2.18 -11.69
C ARG A 41 16.20 -0.80 -11.32
N ALA A 42 15.07 -0.72 -10.63
CA ALA A 42 14.54 0.55 -10.16
C ALA A 42 15.53 1.30 -9.28
N THR A 43 16.15 0.61 -8.32
CA THR A 43 17.18 1.20 -7.45
C THR A 43 18.35 1.71 -8.28
N ALA A 44 18.86 0.91 -9.23
CA ALA A 44 20.00 1.32 -10.04
C ALA A 44 19.74 2.58 -10.88
N GLU A 45 18.58 2.66 -11.55
CA GLU A 45 18.21 3.80 -12.39
C GLU A 45 17.96 5.07 -11.55
N LEU A 46 17.20 4.95 -10.45
CA LEU A 46 16.83 6.09 -9.61
C LEU A 46 18.01 6.59 -8.75
N LEU A 47 18.89 5.70 -8.29
CA LEU A 47 20.08 6.07 -7.53
C LEU A 47 21.06 6.87 -8.40
N GLY A 48 21.17 6.55 -9.69
CA GLY A 48 21.96 7.33 -10.64
C GLY A 48 21.48 8.78 -10.72
N VAL A 49 20.17 8.99 -10.83
CA VAL A 49 19.56 10.33 -10.83
C VAL A 49 19.81 11.03 -9.50
N TRP A 50 19.57 10.35 -8.37
CA TRP A 50 19.79 10.92 -7.04
C TRP A 50 21.25 11.36 -6.83
N LYS A 51 22.22 10.49 -7.12
CA LYS A 51 23.66 10.80 -6.99
C LYS A 51 24.11 11.94 -7.90
N HIS A 52 23.49 12.08 -9.07
CA HIS A 52 23.74 13.23 -9.93
C HIS A 52 23.29 14.53 -9.27
N THR A 53 22.09 14.57 -8.66
CA THR A 53 21.64 15.77 -7.92
C THR A 53 22.58 16.14 -6.77
N GLU A 54 23.17 15.15 -6.10
CA GLU A 54 24.16 15.40 -5.04
C GLU A 54 25.46 16.00 -5.58
N THR A 55 25.94 15.47 -6.71
CA THR A 55 27.22 15.86 -7.32
C THR A 55 27.15 17.26 -7.92
N GLU A 56 26.04 17.60 -8.56
CA GLU A 56 25.82 18.92 -9.18
C GLU A 56 25.30 19.98 -8.19
N GLY A 57 25.13 19.63 -6.91
CA GLY A 57 24.63 20.56 -5.90
C GLY A 57 23.19 21.01 -6.13
N ILE A 58 22.36 20.16 -6.74
CA ILE A 58 20.93 20.42 -6.90
C ILE A 58 20.24 20.17 -5.57
N GLU A 59 19.78 21.24 -4.93
CA GLU A 59 19.19 21.20 -3.58
C GLU A 59 17.66 21.31 -3.56
N GLU A 60 17.04 21.67 -4.68
CA GLU A 60 15.58 21.76 -4.83
C GLU A 60 15.00 20.34 -4.96
N PRO A 61 14.30 19.79 -3.92
CA PRO A 61 13.87 18.40 -3.91
C PRO A 61 12.94 18.04 -5.08
N GLY A 62 12.15 19.00 -5.55
CA GLY A 62 11.16 18.79 -6.61
C GLY A 62 11.73 18.74 -8.04
N VAL A 63 12.99 19.11 -8.25
CA VAL A 63 13.62 19.14 -9.59
C VAL A 63 13.65 17.74 -10.21
N PHE A 64 14.10 16.74 -9.44
CA PHE A 64 14.02 15.33 -9.84
C PHE A 64 13.37 14.54 -8.72
N PRO A 65 12.04 14.34 -8.76
CA PRO A 65 11.28 13.75 -7.65
C PRO A 65 11.44 12.23 -7.63
N VAL A 66 12.65 11.74 -7.32
CA VAL A 66 13.00 10.31 -7.34
C VAL A 66 13.11 9.70 -5.93
N ALA A 67 13.26 10.53 -4.89
CA ALA A 67 13.60 10.04 -3.56
C ALA A 67 12.59 9.02 -2.98
N PRO A 68 11.26 9.23 -3.03
CA PRO A 68 10.32 8.25 -2.46
C PRO A 68 10.29 6.91 -3.20
N ASP A 69 10.41 6.95 -4.53
CA ASP A 69 10.46 5.75 -5.37
C ASP A 69 11.80 5.01 -5.21
N LEU A 70 12.91 5.74 -5.04
CA LEU A 70 14.21 5.16 -4.71
C LEU A 70 14.18 4.47 -3.34
N VAL A 71 13.58 5.11 -2.33
CA VAL A 71 13.39 4.51 -1.00
C VAL A 71 12.56 3.23 -1.11
N GLU A 72 11.42 3.25 -1.81
CA GLU A 72 10.60 2.05 -2.02
C GLU A 72 11.38 0.93 -2.73
N ALA A 73 12.14 1.26 -3.77
CA ALA A 73 12.95 0.31 -4.53
C ALA A 73 14.06 -0.31 -3.66
N ALA A 74 14.80 0.53 -2.93
CA ALA A 74 15.89 0.12 -2.04
C ALA A 74 15.38 -0.82 -0.94
N LEU A 75 14.27 -0.48 -0.29
CA LEU A 75 13.60 -1.37 0.68
C LEU A 75 13.17 -2.69 0.03
N GLY A 76 12.73 -2.66 -1.23
CA GLY A 76 12.34 -3.84 -2.00
C GLY A 76 13.47 -4.85 -2.21
N ILE A 77 14.74 -4.41 -2.20
CA ILE A 77 15.93 -5.28 -2.27
C ILE A 77 16.61 -5.47 -0.90
N GLY A 78 16.03 -4.92 0.18
CA GLY A 78 16.59 -5.00 1.53
C GLY A 78 17.74 -4.03 1.82
N ASP A 79 17.98 -3.04 0.94
CA ASP A 79 18.99 -2.00 1.16
C ASP A 79 18.43 -0.88 2.06
N ILE A 80 18.34 -1.20 3.36
CA ILE A 80 17.86 -0.26 4.39
C ILE A 80 18.81 0.94 4.55
N ALA A 81 20.11 0.75 4.28
CA ALA A 81 21.10 1.82 4.40
C ALA A 81 20.85 2.91 3.35
N CYS A 82 20.71 2.53 2.08
CA CYS A 82 20.38 3.46 1.01
C CYS A 82 19.06 4.20 1.29
N ALA A 83 18.02 3.47 1.72
CA ALA A 83 16.73 4.08 2.06
C ALA A 83 16.85 5.13 3.18
N ARG A 84 17.65 4.87 4.23
CA ARG A 84 17.90 5.83 5.31
C ARG A 84 18.68 7.05 4.83
N ASP A 85 19.73 6.86 4.04
CA ASP A 85 20.57 7.97 3.55
C ASP A 85 19.77 8.93 2.66
N VAL A 86 18.99 8.39 1.73
CA VAL A 86 18.11 9.16 0.85
C VAL A 86 17.06 9.92 1.66
N THR A 87 16.45 9.25 2.64
CA THR A 87 15.44 9.87 3.51
C THR A 87 16.04 11.00 4.35
N ALA A 88 17.20 10.80 4.97
CA ALA A 88 17.87 11.80 5.80
C ALA A 88 18.22 13.07 5.01
N ARG A 89 18.77 12.93 3.81
CA ARG A 89 19.05 14.07 2.93
C ARG A 89 17.77 14.76 2.47
N LEU A 90 16.75 14.02 2.07
CA LEU A 90 15.46 14.60 1.70
C LEU A 90 14.84 15.40 2.87
N THR A 91 14.94 14.88 4.09
CA THR A 91 14.50 15.55 5.32
C THR A 91 15.19 16.89 5.52
N GLU A 92 16.53 16.92 5.39
CA GLU A 92 17.28 18.17 5.48
C GLU A 92 16.79 19.20 4.46
N LEU A 93 16.73 18.81 3.18
CA LEU A 93 16.37 19.72 2.09
C LEU A 93 14.92 20.22 2.21
N ALA A 94 13.99 19.32 2.55
CA ALA A 94 12.57 19.64 2.67
C ALA A 94 12.29 20.61 3.83
N HIS A 95 12.90 20.39 4.99
CA HIS A 95 12.71 21.28 6.15
C HIS A 95 13.40 22.62 5.97
N ARG A 96 14.61 22.64 5.40
CA ARG A 96 15.35 23.89 5.16
C ARG A 96 14.60 24.85 4.24
N GLN A 97 13.79 24.31 3.33
CA GLN A 97 13.07 25.08 2.30
C GLN A 97 11.56 25.16 2.55
N GLU A 98 11.05 24.55 3.62
CA GLU A 98 9.62 24.35 3.87
C GLU A 98 8.87 23.75 2.65
N HIS A 99 9.56 22.87 1.91
CA HIS A 99 9.12 22.46 0.58
C HIS A 99 7.86 21.58 0.63
N PRO A 100 6.73 21.97 0.02
CA PRO A 100 5.45 21.25 0.17
C PRO A 100 5.49 19.78 -0.25
N TRP A 101 6.06 19.47 -1.42
CA TRP A 101 6.28 18.08 -1.87
C TRP A 101 7.25 17.34 -0.95
N GLY A 102 8.46 17.89 -0.75
CA GLY A 102 9.48 17.32 0.13
C GLY A 102 8.97 16.92 1.51
N LEU A 103 8.17 17.76 2.18
CA LEU A 103 7.61 17.43 3.49
C LEU A 103 6.62 16.24 3.45
N ALA A 104 5.81 16.13 2.39
CA ALA A 104 4.96 14.95 2.18
C ALA A 104 5.78 13.69 1.87
N SER A 105 6.84 13.86 1.08
CA SER A 105 7.78 12.82 0.69
C SER A 105 8.60 12.27 1.84
N VAL A 106 9.09 13.12 2.74
CA VAL A 106 9.76 12.72 3.99
C VAL A 106 8.85 11.80 4.80
N ARG A 107 7.61 12.24 5.04
CA ARG A 107 6.64 11.45 5.81
C ARG A 107 6.32 10.10 5.17
N ARG A 108 6.26 10.04 3.83
CA ARG A 108 6.15 8.77 3.11
C ARG A 108 7.39 7.89 3.33
N CYS A 109 8.58 8.43 3.15
CA CYS A 109 9.82 7.67 3.27
C CYS A 109 10.02 7.12 4.69
N ASP A 110 9.79 7.93 5.71
CA ASP A 110 9.85 7.52 7.12
C ASP A 110 8.85 6.40 7.41
N GLY A 111 7.60 6.53 6.95
CA GLY A 111 6.59 5.50 7.13
C GLY A 111 6.92 4.18 6.41
N LEU A 112 7.52 4.24 5.21
CA LEU A 112 7.98 3.04 4.51
C LEU A 112 9.15 2.37 5.23
N LEU A 113 10.10 3.15 5.74
CA LEU A 113 11.24 2.69 6.53
C LEU A 113 10.78 2.00 7.82
N GLU A 114 9.91 2.66 8.59
CA GLU A 114 9.40 2.11 9.85
C GLU A 114 8.65 0.80 9.60
N LEU A 115 7.77 0.74 8.60
CA LEU A 115 7.10 -0.52 8.24
C LEU A 115 8.07 -1.62 7.79
N ALA A 116 9.19 -1.27 7.14
CA ALA A 116 10.19 -2.25 6.73
C ALA A 116 11.00 -2.81 7.91
N THR A 117 11.16 -2.03 8.99
CA THR A 117 12.00 -2.41 10.16
C THR A 117 11.21 -2.89 11.37
N ASP A 118 10.00 -2.36 11.61
CA ASP A 118 9.14 -2.65 12.76
C ASP A 118 7.74 -3.09 12.30
N GLY A 119 7.47 -4.40 12.38
CA GLY A 119 6.33 -5.05 11.72
C GLY A 119 4.91 -4.77 12.27
N ASP A 120 4.73 -3.89 13.26
CA ASP A 120 3.40 -3.53 13.82
C ASP A 120 3.11 -2.01 13.72
N GLY A 121 3.79 -1.30 12.79
CA GLY A 121 3.81 0.16 12.64
C GLY A 121 2.46 0.85 12.41
N GLU A 122 1.64 0.95 13.46
CA GLU A 122 0.41 1.72 13.48
C GLU A 122 0.67 3.21 13.25
N GLN A 123 1.77 3.74 13.81
CA GLN A 123 2.18 5.12 13.58
C GLN A 123 2.63 5.31 12.13
N ALA A 124 3.52 4.46 11.61
CA ALA A 124 3.88 4.44 10.20
C ALA A 124 2.67 4.37 9.25
N ARG A 125 1.64 3.59 9.59
CA ARG A 125 0.37 3.51 8.85
C ARG A 125 -0.33 4.86 8.80
N LEU A 126 -0.48 5.52 9.95
CA LEU A 126 -1.09 6.85 10.03
C LEU A 126 -0.28 7.88 9.25
N ASP A 127 1.05 7.79 9.30
CA ASP A 127 1.93 8.70 8.58
C ASP A 127 1.86 8.51 7.07
N LEU A 128 1.78 7.29 6.58
CA LEU A 128 1.58 7.01 5.15
C LEU A 128 0.21 7.47 4.65
N LEU A 129 -0.86 7.30 5.44
CA LEU A 129 -2.18 7.82 5.08
C LEU A 129 -2.17 9.34 4.99
N ALA A 130 -1.56 10.01 5.96
CA ALA A 130 -1.50 11.46 5.96
C ALA A 130 -0.53 12.02 4.91
N ALA A 131 0.54 11.30 4.55
CA ALA A 131 1.37 11.62 3.39
C ALA A 131 0.55 11.53 2.09
N ALA A 132 -0.24 10.46 1.93
CA ALA A 132 -1.14 10.30 0.79
C ALA A 132 -2.17 11.44 0.69
N ASP A 133 -2.84 11.77 1.80
CA ASP A 133 -3.80 12.89 1.85
C ASP A 133 -3.11 14.23 1.54
N ARG A 134 -1.87 14.42 2.01
CA ARG A 134 -1.09 15.63 1.70
C ARG A 134 -0.78 15.73 0.21
N TYR A 135 -0.35 14.64 -0.44
CA TYR A 135 -0.15 14.62 -1.89
C TYR A 135 -1.43 14.95 -2.65
N GLY A 136 -2.57 14.35 -2.26
CA GLY A 136 -3.88 14.67 -2.84
C GLY A 136 -4.23 16.15 -2.72
N SER A 137 -3.98 16.78 -1.56
CA SER A 137 -4.22 18.21 -1.35
C SER A 137 -3.34 19.13 -2.22
N LEU A 138 -2.19 18.63 -2.69
CA LEU A 138 -1.27 19.33 -3.58
C LEU A 138 -1.57 19.06 -5.06
N GLY A 139 -2.60 18.25 -5.39
CA GLY A 139 -2.89 17.82 -6.76
C GLY A 139 -1.96 16.74 -7.29
N LEU A 140 -1.17 16.11 -6.42
CA LEU A 140 -0.18 15.08 -6.78
C LEU A 140 -0.78 13.67 -6.65
N GLN A 141 -1.84 13.44 -7.42
CA GLN A 141 -2.65 12.21 -7.32
C GLN A 141 -1.86 10.92 -7.60
N PHE A 142 -0.82 10.99 -8.44
CA PHE A 142 0.04 9.83 -8.71
C PHE A 142 0.84 9.43 -7.46
N ASP A 143 1.44 10.38 -6.75
CA ASP A 143 2.17 10.15 -5.49
C ASP A 143 1.24 9.65 -4.38
N GLU A 144 0.03 10.21 -4.29
CA GLU A 144 -1.03 9.72 -3.40
C GLU A 144 -1.30 8.23 -3.65
N ALA A 145 -1.63 7.87 -4.90
CA ALA A 145 -1.98 6.50 -5.28
C ALA A 145 -0.83 5.52 -5.05
N ARG A 146 0.41 5.93 -5.37
CA ARG A 146 1.62 5.13 -5.10
C ARG A 146 1.83 4.91 -3.60
N THR A 147 1.48 5.89 -2.75
CA THR A 147 1.65 5.79 -1.29
C THR A 147 0.67 4.77 -0.74
N LEU A 148 -0.59 4.85 -1.17
CA LEU A 148 -1.66 3.94 -0.79
C LEU A 148 -1.42 2.51 -1.30
N LEU A 149 -0.86 2.35 -2.51
CA LEU A 149 -0.48 1.04 -3.03
C LEU A 149 0.60 0.37 -2.17
N GLY A 150 1.66 1.11 -1.83
CA GLY A 150 2.73 0.62 -0.94
C GLY A 150 2.20 0.24 0.44
N LEU A 151 1.37 1.11 1.04
CA LEU A 151 0.69 0.86 2.31
C LEU A 151 -0.18 -0.41 2.24
N GLY A 152 -1.01 -0.52 1.20
CA GLY A 152 -1.91 -1.65 0.98
C GLY A 152 -1.17 -2.98 0.90
N ARG A 153 -0.06 -3.02 0.15
CA ARG A 153 0.84 -4.18 0.04
C ARG A 153 1.40 -4.59 1.39
N HIS A 154 1.91 -3.63 2.17
CA HIS A 154 2.45 -3.92 3.49
C HIS A 154 1.37 -4.45 4.43
N MET A 155 0.24 -3.77 4.53
CA MET A 155 -0.88 -4.15 5.40
C MET A 155 -1.45 -5.53 5.03
N ARG A 156 -1.46 -5.89 3.74
CA ARG A 156 -1.83 -7.23 3.27
C ARG A 156 -0.87 -8.29 3.81
N ARG A 157 0.44 -8.07 3.72
CA ARG A 157 1.46 -8.99 4.27
C ARG A 157 1.33 -9.14 5.79
N GLY A 158 1.05 -8.04 6.48
CA GLY A 158 0.74 -8.01 7.92
C GLY A 158 -0.66 -8.52 8.30
N ARG A 159 -1.45 -9.03 7.35
CA ARG A 159 -2.82 -9.55 7.55
C ARG A 159 -3.82 -8.53 8.13
N LYS A 160 -3.55 -7.24 8.00
CA LYS A 160 -4.45 -6.14 8.39
C LYS A 160 -5.44 -5.84 7.24
N TRP A 161 -6.30 -6.82 6.94
CA TRP A 161 -7.09 -6.86 5.69
C TRP A 161 -7.98 -5.66 5.43
N ALA A 162 -8.62 -5.12 6.48
CA ALA A 162 -9.53 -3.97 6.33
C ALA A 162 -8.78 -2.72 5.85
N VAL A 163 -7.62 -2.45 6.46
CA VAL A 163 -6.74 -1.33 6.07
C VAL A 163 -6.18 -1.57 4.67
N ALA A 164 -5.70 -2.79 4.39
CA ALA A 164 -5.17 -3.14 3.08
C ALA A 164 -6.21 -2.91 1.97
N ARG A 165 -7.45 -3.36 2.18
CA ARG A 165 -8.56 -3.17 1.25
C ARG A 165 -8.82 -1.69 0.98
N ALA A 166 -9.02 -0.89 2.04
CA ALA A 166 -9.35 0.53 1.90
C ALA A 166 -8.26 1.30 1.14
N ALA A 167 -6.98 1.03 1.45
CA ALA A 167 -5.86 1.66 0.76
C ALA A 167 -5.78 1.23 -0.72
N LEU A 168 -5.94 -0.06 -1.02
CA LEU A 168 -5.86 -0.58 -2.39
C LEU A 168 -7.04 -0.16 -3.27
N GLU A 169 -8.26 -0.08 -2.71
CA GLU A 169 -9.44 0.43 -3.41
C GLU A 169 -9.25 1.90 -3.81
N ARG A 170 -8.78 2.73 -2.87
CA ARG A 170 -8.51 4.14 -3.13
C ARG A 170 -7.35 4.32 -4.13
N ALA A 171 -6.28 3.55 -4.01
CA ALA A 171 -5.18 3.56 -4.98
C ALA A 171 -5.65 3.18 -6.40
N ALA A 172 -6.45 2.11 -6.52
CA ALA A 172 -6.98 1.67 -7.81
C ALA A 172 -7.84 2.75 -8.47
N ALA A 173 -8.77 3.34 -7.71
CA ALA A 173 -9.64 4.42 -8.21
C ALA A 173 -8.83 5.62 -8.69
N THR A 174 -7.84 6.08 -7.92
CA THR A 174 -6.98 7.20 -8.33
C THR A 174 -6.15 6.87 -9.57
N PHE A 175 -5.62 5.64 -9.71
CA PHE A 175 -4.91 5.26 -10.93
C PHE A 175 -5.83 5.15 -12.15
N ASP A 176 -7.06 4.68 -11.98
CA ASP A 176 -8.07 4.64 -13.05
C ASP A 176 -8.42 6.06 -13.52
N GLU A 177 -8.61 7.01 -12.58
CA GLU A 177 -8.85 8.43 -12.91
C GLU A 177 -7.69 9.07 -13.68
N LEU A 178 -6.46 8.66 -13.39
CA LEU A 178 -5.24 9.13 -14.07
C LEU A 178 -4.94 8.39 -15.39
N GLY A 179 -5.72 7.36 -15.76
CA GLY A 179 -5.45 6.52 -16.94
C GLY A 179 -4.17 5.67 -16.82
N CYS A 180 -3.74 5.37 -15.59
CA CYS A 180 -2.53 4.61 -15.30
C CYS A 180 -2.81 3.09 -15.22
N ASP A 181 -3.26 2.49 -16.33
CA ASP A 181 -3.80 1.13 -16.38
C ASP A 181 -2.90 0.05 -15.75
N GLY A 182 -1.58 0.14 -15.97
CA GLY A 182 -0.62 -0.81 -15.40
C GLY A 182 -0.57 -0.78 -13.87
N TRP A 183 -0.67 0.41 -13.28
CA TRP A 183 -0.69 0.61 -11.83
C TRP A 183 -2.05 0.27 -11.23
N ALA A 184 -3.14 0.63 -11.92
CA ALA A 184 -4.49 0.25 -11.53
C ALA A 184 -4.66 -1.28 -11.51
N GLY A 185 -4.12 -1.97 -12.53
CA GLY A 185 -4.06 -3.43 -12.59
C GLY A 185 -3.37 -4.04 -11.36
N GLN A 186 -2.19 -3.53 -10.99
CA GLN A 186 -1.48 -4.00 -9.80
C GLN A 186 -2.26 -3.78 -8.50
N ALA A 187 -2.89 -2.61 -8.32
CA ALA A 187 -3.69 -2.34 -7.14
C ALA A 187 -4.87 -3.34 -7.04
N ARG A 188 -5.51 -3.65 -8.16
CA ARG A 188 -6.58 -4.66 -8.25
C ARG A 188 -6.09 -6.08 -7.99
N ASP A 189 -4.91 -6.45 -8.48
CA ASP A 189 -4.31 -7.76 -8.24
C ASP A 189 -3.99 -7.96 -6.74
N GLU A 190 -3.41 -6.94 -6.09
CA GLU A 190 -3.20 -6.94 -4.64
C GLU A 190 -4.52 -7.00 -3.88
N LEU A 191 -5.55 -6.27 -4.33
CA LEU A 191 -6.88 -6.26 -3.71
C LEU A 191 -7.55 -7.63 -3.82
N SER A 192 -7.41 -8.32 -4.96
CA SER A 192 -7.90 -9.69 -5.14
C SER A 192 -7.26 -10.65 -4.14
N SER A 193 -5.98 -10.41 -3.81
CA SER A 193 -5.18 -11.19 -2.86
C SER A 193 -5.52 -10.90 -1.39
N VAL A 194 -6.06 -9.72 -1.07
CA VAL A 194 -6.70 -9.44 0.24
C VAL A 194 -7.95 -10.33 0.45
N GLY A 195 -8.49 -10.90 -0.63
CA GLY A 195 -9.70 -11.72 -0.69
C GLY A 195 -9.56 -13.24 -0.47
N GLY A 196 -8.38 -13.77 -0.12
CA GLY A 196 -8.17 -15.22 0.12
C GLY A 196 -9.04 -15.85 1.22
N ARG A 197 -9.66 -15.02 2.06
CA ARG A 197 -10.96 -15.30 2.69
C ARG A 197 -11.74 -14.00 2.64
N ARG A 198 -12.63 -13.88 1.64
CA ARG A 198 -13.77 -12.95 1.68
C ARG A 198 -14.27 -12.94 3.13
N PRO A 199 -14.24 -11.81 3.86
CA PRO A 199 -15.08 -11.68 5.04
C PRO A 199 -16.47 -11.97 4.50
N ARG A 200 -17.00 -13.15 4.80
CA ARG A 200 -18.43 -13.38 4.63
C ARG A 200 -19.05 -12.21 5.35
N ASP A 201 -19.96 -11.49 4.68
CA ASP A 201 -20.72 -10.41 5.31
C ASP A 201 -21.00 -10.80 6.74
N ALA A 202 -20.90 -9.89 7.71
CA ALA A 202 -21.13 -10.25 9.11
C ALA A 202 -22.48 -10.98 9.31
N ALA A 203 -23.42 -10.85 8.36
CA ALA A 203 -24.69 -11.56 8.25
C ALA A 203 -24.66 -12.98 7.61
N THR A 204 -23.57 -13.38 6.95
CA THR A 204 -23.47 -14.66 6.23
C THR A 204 -22.81 -15.73 7.10
N LEU A 205 -23.51 -16.86 7.27
CA LEU A 205 -23.01 -18.02 8.03
C LEU A 205 -21.72 -18.60 7.45
N THR A 206 -20.77 -18.99 8.31
CA THR A 206 -19.60 -19.83 7.93
C THR A 206 -20.05 -21.25 7.55
N PRO A 207 -19.21 -22.08 6.87
CA PRO A 207 -19.61 -23.45 6.52
C PRO A 207 -19.94 -24.28 7.76
N THR A 208 -19.16 -24.10 8.83
CA THR A 208 -19.36 -24.78 10.10
C THR A 208 -20.64 -24.32 10.79
N GLU A 209 -20.89 -23.01 10.84
CA GLU A 209 -22.15 -22.46 11.38
C GLU A 209 -23.37 -22.95 10.60
N ARG A 210 -23.31 -22.95 9.26
CA ARG A 210 -24.38 -23.48 8.40
C ARG A 210 -24.64 -24.96 8.69
N ARG A 211 -23.58 -25.77 8.79
CA ARG A 211 -23.72 -27.20 9.05
C ARG A 211 -24.34 -27.50 10.41
N VAL A 212 -23.94 -26.73 11.43
CA VAL A 212 -24.53 -26.81 12.78
C VAL A 212 -26.00 -26.39 12.75
N VAL A 213 -26.35 -25.29 12.06
CA VAL A 213 -27.73 -24.81 11.91
C VAL A 213 -28.61 -25.80 11.15
N GLU A 214 -28.11 -26.42 10.08
CA GLU A 214 -28.84 -27.44 9.32
C GLU A 214 -29.22 -28.63 10.21
N LEU A 215 -28.25 -29.20 10.94
CA LEU A 215 -28.51 -30.31 11.86
C LEU A 215 -29.45 -29.87 12.99
N ALA A 216 -29.30 -28.64 13.48
CA ALA A 216 -30.18 -28.10 14.51
C ALA A 216 -31.63 -27.95 14.01
N SER A 217 -31.83 -27.47 12.78
CA SER A 217 -33.14 -27.30 12.15
C SER A 217 -33.88 -28.62 11.90
N ARG A 218 -33.13 -29.73 11.79
CA ARG A 218 -33.65 -31.10 11.64
C ARG A 218 -33.94 -31.80 12.96
N GLY A 219 -33.73 -31.12 14.10
CA GLY A 219 -34.06 -31.64 15.43
C GLY A 219 -32.90 -32.27 16.21
N SER A 220 -31.68 -32.35 15.67
CA SER A 220 -30.53 -32.98 16.36
C SER A 220 -30.05 -32.21 17.60
N SER A 221 -30.00 -32.82 18.77
CA SER A 221 -29.49 -32.19 20.00
C SER A 221 -28.02 -31.76 19.87
N ASN A 222 -27.57 -30.81 20.70
CA ASN A 222 -26.17 -30.34 20.65
C ASN A 222 -25.17 -31.49 20.85
N LYS A 223 -25.54 -32.52 21.62
CA LYS A 223 -24.72 -33.72 21.83
C LYS A 223 -24.61 -34.59 20.57
N GLU A 224 -25.70 -34.77 19.85
CA GLU A 224 -25.71 -35.50 18.57
C GLU A 224 -24.96 -34.73 17.47
N ILE A 225 -25.10 -33.40 17.44
CA ILE A 225 -24.35 -32.54 16.51
C ILE A 225 -22.85 -32.62 16.81
N ALA A 226 -22.47 -32.53 18.09
CA ALA A 226 -21.09 -32.64 18.54
C ALA A 226 -20.46 -33.98 18.10
N GLN A 227 -21.21 -35.08 18.26
CA GLN A 227 -20.79 -36.41 17.78
C GLN A 227 -20.68 -36.46 16.25
N THR A 228 -21.66 -35.93 15.53
CA THR A 228 -21.70 -35.95 14.06
C THR A 228 -20.56 -35.14 13.43
N LEU A 229 -20.18 -34.03 14.07
CA LEU A 229 -19.15 -33.12 13.58
C LEU A 229 -17.78 -33.34 14.23
N PHE A 230 -17.65 -34.33 15.13
CA PHE A 230 -16.43 -34.62 15.89
C PHE A 230 -15.87 -33.39 16.64
N VAL A 231 -16.76 -32.64 17.30
CA VAL A 231 -16.41 -31.46 18.11
C VAL A 231 -17.01 -31.57 19.51
N THR A 232 -16.65 -30.65 20.41
CA THR A 232 -17.25 -30.59 21.75
C THR A 232 -18.66 -29.98 21.70
N VAL A 233 -19.50 -30.31 22.69
CA VAL A 233 -20.83 -29.67 22.85
C VAL A 233 -20.71 -28.16 22.98
N HIS A 234 -19.70 -27.68 23.71
CA HIS A 234 -19.44 -26.25 23.86
C HIS A 234 -19.13 -25.57 22.51
N THR A 235 -18.36 -26.22 21.63
CA THR A 235 -18.10 -25.71 20.27
C THR A 235 -19.38 -25.57 19.47
N VAL A 236 -20.33 -26.51 19.61
CA VAL A 236 -21.65 -26.43 18.96
C VAL A 236 -22.45 -25.23 19.50
N GLU A 237 -22.45 -25.01 20.81
CA GLU A 237 -23.13 -23.87 21.44
C GLU A 237 -22.61 -22.52 20.97
N VAL A 238 -21.28 -22.38 20.88
CA VAL A 238 -20.63 -21.17 20.35
C VAL A 238 -21.05 -20.93 18.90
N HIS A 239 -21.01 -21.95 18.05
CA HIS A 239 -21.44 -21.83 16.65
C HIS A 239 -22.93 -21.49 16.50
N LEU A 240 -23.81 -22.05 17.35
CA LEU A 240 -25.23 -21.70 17.35
C LEU A 240 -25.45 -20.26 17.81
N SER A 241 -24.78 -19.81 18.88
CA SER A 241 -24.88 -18.43 19.36
C SER A 241 -24.49 -17.42 18.28
N HIS A 242 -23.36 -17.65 17.62
CA HIS A 242 -22.93 -16.82 16.50
C HIS A 242 -23.91 -16.88 15.33
N ALA A 243 -24.40 -18.07 14.96
CA ALA A 243 -25.37 -18.20 13.89
C ALA A 243 -26.71 -17.51 14.19
N TYR A 244 -27.16 -17.52 15.44
CA TYR A 244 -28.40 -16.86 15.88
C TYR A 244 -28.31 -15.35 15.76
N ALA A 245 -27.19 -14.76 16.21
CA ALA A 245 -26.93 -13.35 16.04
C ALA A 245 -26.95 -12.95 14.56
N LYS A 246 -26.34 -13.76 13.68
CA LYS A 246 -26.30 -13.52 12.22
C LYS A 246 -27.65 -13.68 11.55
N LEU A 247 -28.44 -14.67 11.95
CA LEU A 247 -29.77 -14.95 11.40
C LEU A 247 -30.87 -14.10 12.03
N GLY A 248 -30.59 -13.28 13.05
CA GLY A 248 -31.59 -12.48 13.76
C GLY A 248 -32.66 -13.31 14.47
N VAL A 249 -32.30 -14.52 14.93
CA VAL A 249 -33.21 -15.43 15.64
C VAL A 249 -32.80 -15.54 17.11
N ARG A 250 -33.78 -15.75 17.99
CA ARG A 250 -33.57 -15.83 19.45
C ARG A 250 -33.74 -17.25 19.98
N SER A 251 -34.24 -18.17 19.17
CA SER A 251 -34.46 -19.55 19.60
C SER A 251 -34.35 -20.54 18.45
N ARG A 252 -34.04 -21.77 18.83
CA ARG A 252 -33.92 -22.92 17.92
C ARG A 252 -35.19 -23.18 17.11
N ALA A 253 -36.37 -22.92 17.69
CA ALA A 253 -37.65 -23.06 17.01
C ALA A 253 -37.82 -22.07 15.83
N GLN A 254 -37.10 -20.95 15.84
CA GLN A 254 -37.14 -19.94 14.77
C GLN A 254 -36.21 -20.27 13.59
N LEU A 255 -35.33 -21.28 13.71
CA LEU A 255 -34.41 -21.68 12.64
C LEU A 255 -35.13 -22.32 11.45
N SER A 256 -36.08 -23.23 11.73
CA SER A 256 -36.81 -23.98 10.69
C SER A 256 -37.63 -23.06 9.78
N GLY A 257 -38.10 -21.91 10.29
CA GLY A 257 -38.83 -20.91 9.51
C GLY A 257 -37.95 -20.02 8.62
N ARG A 258 -36.66 -19.83 8.93
CA ARG A 258 -35.76 -18.92 8.17
C ARG A 258 -34.95 -19.62 7.08
N LEU A 259 -34.57 -20.88 7.26
CA LEU A 259 -33.83 -21.63 6.22
C LEU A 259 -34.67 -21.90 4.97
N ALA A 260 -35.99 -21.97 5.09
CA ALA A 260 -36.91 -22.13 3.97
C ALA A 260 -37.08 -20.85 3.11
N ALA A 261 -36.67 -19.69 3.62
CA ALA A 261 -36.77 -18.40 2.93
C ALA A 261 -35.45 -17.94 2.29
N SER A 262 -34.40 -18.77 2.33
CA SER A 262 -33.04 -18.45 1.84
C SER A 262 -32.44 -19.51 0.91
N GLY A 263 -33.28 -20.42 0.39
CA GLY A 263 -32.95 -21.35 -0.70
C GLY A 263 -33.62 -20.88 -1.99
#